data_AF-A0A2V9VD45-F1
#
_entry.id   AF-A0A2V9VD45-F1
#
_cell.length_a   1.000
_cell.length_b   1.000
_cell.length_c   1.000
_cell.angle_alpha   90.00
_cell.angle_beta   90.00
_cell.angle_gamma   90.00
#
_symmetry.space_group_name_H-M   'P 1'
#
loop_
_entity.id
_entity.type
_entity.pdbx_description
1 polymer ?
#
loop_
_entity_poly.entity_id
_entity_poly.type
_entity_poly.pdbx_seq_one_letter_code
_entity_poly.pdbx_strand_id
1 'polypeptide(L)'
;MLHAPAFPQGSIVTIGPSAEIVPPSANYHFPDGQAYVYSVEWHFFNAGTATVKIENAGSDRKINAIADSAGMANVLYGVHDRFEAHFDPKTFCSLGLTKHSEEGPHKRETQVTFDYPKRKSLLQEKNLKTGETKQ
;
A
#
# COMPACT_ATOMS: atom_id res chain seq x y z
N MET A 1 16.13 -33.37 21.31
CA MET A 1 15.08 -32.35 21.43
C MET A 1 15.55 -31.13 20.65
N LEU A 2 14.98 -30.87 19.47
CA LEU A 2 15.29 -29.69 18.66
C LEU A 2 14.45 -28.52 19.19
N HIS A 3 15.12 -27.51 19.74
CA HIS A 3 14.47 -26.23 20.08
C HIS A 3 14.29 -25.42 18.79
N ALA A 4 13.06 -25.01 18.50
CA ALA A 4 12.78 -24.01 17.48
C ALA A 4 13.33 -22.65 17.93
N PRO A 5 13.98 -21.86 17.05
CA PRO A 5 14.36 -20.50 17.40
C PRO A 5 13.09 -19.64 17.53
N ALA A 6 13.01 -18.89 18.63
CA ALA A 6 11.99 -17.88 18.83
C ALA A 6 12.19 -16.75 17.80
N PHE A 7 11.12 -16.37 17.09
CA PHE A 7 11.13 -15.18 16.25
C PHE A 7 11.28 -13.93 17.13
N PRO A 8 12.26 -13.04 16.89
CA PRO A 8 12.37 -11.81 17.65
C PRO A 8 11.13 -10.94 17.41
N GLN A 9 10.54 -10.50 18.52
CA GLN A 9 9.42 -9.58 18.59
C GLN A 9 9.70 -8.33 17.73
N GLY A 10 8.66 -7.86 17.02
CA GLY A 10 8.72 -6.84 15.98
C GLY A 10 9.74 -5.73 16.23
N SER A 11 10.68 -5.61 15.30
CA SER A 11 11.70 -4.56 15.34
C SER A 11 11.03 -3.20 15.24
N ILE A 12 11.16 -2.38 16.28
CA ILE A 12 10.89 -0.95 16.17
C ILE A 12 11.95 -0.39 15.22
N VAL A 13 11.56 -0.08 13.99
CA VAL A 13 12.42 0.62 13.04
C VAL A 13 12.47 2.09 13.47
N THR A 14 13.54 2.49 14.14
CA THR A 14 13.80 3.90 14.46
C THR A 14 14.22 4.62 13.18
N ILE A 15 13.33 5.45 12.64
CA ILE A 15 13.64 6.35 11.52
C ILE A 15 14.68 7.35 12.01
N GLY A 16 15.84 7.41 11.34
CA GLY A 16 16.93 8.32 11.71
C GLY A 16 16.54 9.81 11.65
N PRO A 17 17.35 10.71 12.24
CA PRO A 17 17.02 12.13 12.42
C PRO A 17 16.91 12.96 11.12
N SER A 18 16.94 12.34 9.94
CA SER A 18 17.05 13.02 8.64
C SER A 18 16.13 12.45 7.55
N ALA A 19 15.13 11.65 7.90
CA ALA A 19 14.06 11.35 6.94
C ALA A 19 13.11 12.55 6.86
N GLU A 20 13.55 13.62 6.20
CA GLU A 20 12.68 14.74 5.85
C GLU A 20 12.03 14.45 4.50
N ILE A 21 10.71 14.57 4.45
CA ILE A 21 9.96 14.47 3.19
C ILE A 21 10.16 15.80 2.46
N VAL A 22 10.85 15.75 1.32
CA VAL A 22 11.11 16.94 0.51
C VAL A 22 9.84 17.32 -0.25
N PRO A 23 9.33 18.56 -0.10
CA PRO A 23 8.16 19.00 -0.85
C PRO A 23 8.47 19.06 -2.36
N PRO A 24 7.48 18.83 -3.23
CA PRO A 24 7.68 19.01 -4.66
C PRO A 24 8.01 20.48 -4.98
N SER A 25 8.71 20.69 -6.09
CA SER A 25 8.98 22.06 -6.56
C SER A 25 7.68 22.82 -6.80
N ALA A 26 7.68 24.15 -6.63
CA ALA A 26 6.49 24.99 -6.81
C ALA A 26 5.81 24.85 -8.19
N ASN A 27 6.57 24.45 -9.23
CA ASN A 27 6.08 24.27 -10.61
C ASN A 27 5.78 22.80 -10.95
N TYR A 28 5.73 21.92 -9.94
CA TYR A 28 5.44 20.50 -10.16
C TYR A 28 3.96 20.32 -10.47
N HIS A 29 3.67 19.61 -11.56
CA HIS A 29 2.32 19.23 -11.95
C HIS A 29 2.15 17.73 -11.72
N PHE A 30 1.17 17.37 -10.89
CA PHE A 30 0.79 15.98 -10.72
C PHE A 30 0.13 15.46 -12.01
N PRO A 31 0.38 14.19 -12.41
CA PRO A 31 -0.22 13.57 -13.59
C PRO A 31 -1.67 13.15 -13.28
N ASP A 32 -2.49 14.11 -12.85
CA ASP A 32 -3.86 13.88 -12.43
C ASP A 32 -4.69 13.32 -13.59
N GLY A 33 -5.40 12.22 -13.33
CA GLY A 33 -6.22 11.54 -14.34
C GLY A 33 -5.45 10.57 -15.25
N GLN A 34 -4.11 10.57 -15.22
CA GLN A 34 -3.31 9.61 -15.97
C GLN A 34 -3.20 8.27 -15.23
N ALA A 35 -3.45 7.19 -15.95
CA ALA A 35 -3.24 5.82 -15.47
C ALA A 35 -1.96 5.23 -16.09
N TYR A 36 -1.13 4.65 -15.25
CA TYR A 36 0.03 3.87 -15.64
C TYR A 36 -0.31 2.39 -15.48
N VAL A 37 -0.29 1.65 -16.59
CA VAL A 37 -0.63 0.23 -16.62
C VAL A 37 0.65 -0.57 -16.89
N TYR A 38 0.92 -1.54 -16.03
CA TYR A 38 2.09 -2.39 -16.06
C TYR A 38 1.66 -3.85 -16.19
N SER A 39 2.26 -4.57 -17.12
CA SER A 39 2.09 -6.03 -17.20
C SER A 39 3.12 -6.73 -16.34
N VAL A 40 2.70 -7.79 -15.66
CA VAL A 40 3.60 -8.67 -14.90
C VAL A 40 3.80 -9.93 -15.74
N GLU A 41 5.05 -10.23 -16.08
CA GLU A 41 5.42 -11.41 -16.86
C GLU A 41 6.19 -12.39 -15.98
N TRP A 42 5.84 -13.68 -16.11
CA TRP A 42 6.60 -14.77 -15.53
C TRP A 42 6.96 -15.76 -16.63
N HIS A 43 8.26 -15.84 -16.93
CA HIS A 43 8.76 -16.45 -18.16
C HIS A 43 8.07 -15.84 -19.38
N PHE A 44 7.28 -16.63 -20.12
CA PHE A 44 6.60 -16.22 -21.33
C PHE A 44 5.08 -16.04 -21.12
N PHE A 45 4.61 -16.12 -19.88
CA PHE A 45 3.19 -16.00 -19.55
C PHE A 45 2.91 -14.68 -18.84
N ASN A 46 1.83 -14.02 -19.22
CA ASN A 46 1.28 -12.91 -18.45
C ASN A 46 0.80 -13.47 -17.09
N ALA A 47 1.42 -12.98 -16.02
CA ALA A 47 1.12 -13.34 -14.64
C ALA A 47 0.17 -12.33 -13.96
N GLY A 48 -0.06 -11.16 -14.58
CA GLY A 48 -0.97 -10.17 -14.05
C GLY A 48 -0.83 -8.79 -14.68
N THR A 49 -1.56 -7.83 -14.10
CA THR A 49 -1.54 -6.41 -14.44
C THR A 49 -1.58 -5.58 -13.16
N ALA A 50 -0.81 -4.49 -13.13
CA ALA A 50 -0.90 -3.46 -12.11
C ALA A 50 -1.25 -2.12 -12.76
N THR A 51 -2.22 -1.40 -12.21
CA THR A 51 -2.59 -0.05 -12.65
C THR A 51 -2.40 0.92 -11.51
N VAL A 52 -1.74 2.05 -11.75
CA VAL A 52 -1.58 3.14 -10.78
C VAL A 52 -2.13 4.42 -11.38
N LYS A 53 -2.96 5.14 -10.63
CA LYS A 53 -3.57 6.40 -11.03
C LYS A 53 -3.44 7.43 -9.92
N ILE A 54 -3.11 8.67 -10.28
CA ILE A 54 -3.15 9.82 -9.38
C ILE A 54 -4.39 10.65 -9.72
N GLU A 55 -5.11 11.09 -8.70
CA GLU A 55 -6.33 11.87 -8.82
C GLU A 55 -6.30 13.07 -7.86
N ASN A 56 -6.91 14.17 -8.31
CA ASN A 56 -7.23 15.30 -7.44
C ASN A 56 -8.44 14.95 -6.57
N ALA A 57 -8.27 14.96 -5.24
CA ALA A 57 -9.32 14.66 -4.27
C ALA A 57 -9.70 15.89 -3.43
N GLY A 58 -9.54 17.10 -4.00
CA GLY A 58 -9.92 18.36 -3.36
C GLY A 58 -8.71 19.01 -2.70
N SER A 59 -8.60 18.91 -1.37
CA SER A 59 -7.47 19.48 -0.63
C SER A 59 -6.20 18.63 -0.65
N ASP A 60 -6.31 17.36 -1.01
CA ASP A 60 -5.22 16.41 -1.10
C ASP A 60 -5.12 15.79 -2.50
N ARG A 61 -4.15 14.87 -2.64
CA ARG A 61 -4.01 14.01 -3.81
C ARG A 61 -4.22 12.57 -3.40
N LYS A 62 -4.88 11.82 -4.28
CA LYS A 62 -5.20 10.43 -4.08
C LYS A 62 -4.47 9.56 -5.09
N ILE A 63 -3.83 8.50 -4.62
CA ILE A 63 -3.23 7.45 -5.43
C ILE A 63 -4.13 6.23 -5.32
N ASN A 64 -4.61 5.74 -6.45
CA ASN A 64 -5.27 4.44 -6.54
C ASN A 64 -4.35 3.47 -7.26
N ALA A 65 -4.07 2.33 -6.64
CA ALA A 65 -3.35 1.24 -7.27
C ALA A 65 -4.19 -0.04 -7.23
N ILE A 66 -4.22 -0.74 -8.35
CA ILE A 66 -4.94 -2.00 -8.54
C ILE A 66 -3.91 -3.02 -9.02
N ALA A 67 -3.88 -4.20 -8.41
CA ALA A 67 -3.06 -5.31 -8.89
C ALA A 67 -3.93 -6.57 -8.99
N ASP A 68 -3.93 -7.17 -10.18
CA ASP A 68 -4.68 -8.39 -10.45
C ASP A 68 -3.76 -9.43 -11.10
N SER A 69 -3.73 -10.65 -10.56
CA SER A 69 -3.05 -11.77 -11.20
C SER A 69 -3.84 -12.29 -12.41
N ALA A 70 -3.16 -12.94 -13.34
CA ALA A 70 -3.75 -13.48 -14.56
C ALA A 70 -3.26 -14.91 -14.86
N GLY A 71 -3.98 -15.60 -15.75
CA GLY A 71 -3.59 -16.90 -16.28
C GLY A 71 -3.32 -17.94 -15.19
N MET A 72 -2.22 -18.68 -15.35
CA MET A 72 -1.84 -19.75 -14.42
C MET A 72 -1.47 -19.21 -13.03
N ALA A 73 -0.91 -18.00 -12.95
CA ALA A 73 -0.57 -17.38 -11.67
C ALA A 73 -1.84 -17.18 -10.82
N ASN A 74 -2.92 -16.68 -11.43
CA ASN A 74 -4.20 -16.51 -10.75
C ASN A 74 -4.82 -17.83 -10.25
N VAL A 75 -4.67 -18.91 -11.02
CA VAL A 75 -5.19 -20.23 -10.63
C VAL A 75 -4.42 -20.81 -9.44
N LEU A 76 -3.10 -20.66 -9.41
CA LEU A 76 -2.25 -21.16 -8.33
C LEU A 76 -2.35 -20.30 -7.08
N TYR A 77 -2.37 -18.97 -7.26
CA TYR A 77 -2.42 -17.99 -6.20
C TYR A 77 -3.00 -16.66 -6.71
N GLY A 78 -4.32 -16.51 -6.60
CA GLY A 78 -5.02 -15.30 -7.02
C GLY A 78 -4.62 -14.08 -6.19
N VAL A 79 -4.36 -12.95 -6.86
CA VAL A 79 -4.12 -11.64 -6.26
C VAL A 79 -5.15 -10.67 -6.82
N HIS A 80 -5.93 -10.05 -5.93
CA HIS A 80 -6.88 -8.98 -6.25
C HIS A 80 -6.76 -7.86 -5.23
N ASP A 81 -5.71 -7.07 -5.39
CA ASP A 81 -5.33 -6.02 -4.46
C ASP A 81 -5.84 -4.66 -4.92
N ARG A 82 -6.33 -3.88 -3.97
CA ARG A 82 -6.75 -2.49 -4.15
C ARG A 82 -6.07 -1.66 -3.07
N PHE A 83 -5.35 -0.65 -3.49
CA PHE A 83 -4.60 0.25 -2.63
C PHE A 83 -5.03 1.69 -2.90
N GLU A 84 -5.32 2.42 -1.83
CA GLU A 84 -5.63 3.83 -1.87
C GLU A 84 -4.69 4.56 -0.91
N ALA A 85 -4.09 5.67 -1.34
CA ALA A 85 -3.30 6.52 -0.47
C ALA A 85 -3.63 7.99 -0.70
N HIS A 86 -3.70 8.75 0.38
CA HIS A 86 -3.92 10.19 0.39
C HIS A 86 -2.65 10.90 0.84
N PHE A 87 -2.27 11.99 0.17
CA PHE A 87 -1.11 12.80 0.54
C PHE A 87 -1.36 14.29 0.29
N ASP A 88 -0.70 15.13 1.08
CA ASP A 88 -0.72 16.59 0.88
C ASP A 88 0.19 16.97 -0.31
N PRO A 89 -0.35 17.58 -1.38
CA PRO A 89 0.44 17.90 -2.57
C PRO A 89 1.50 19.00 -2.34
N LYS A 90 1.41 19.78 -1.26
CA LYS A 90 2.37 20.85 -0.93
C LYS A 90 3.56 20.33 -0.15
N THR A 91 3.30 19.43 0.79
CA THR A 91 4.34 18.88 1.69
C THR A 91 4.83 17.50 1.26
N PHE A 92 4.09 16.82 0.39
CA PHE A 92 4.27 15.43 -0.02
C PHE A 92 4.12 14.42 1.13
N CYS A 93 3.62 14.86 2.29
CA CYS A 93 3.38 14.02 3.44
C CYS A 93 2.15 13.13 3.23
N SER A 94 2.29 11.83 3.51
CA SER A 94 1.19 10.87 3.51
C SER A 94 0.18 11.20 4.62
N LEU A 95 -1.09 11.33 4.27
CA LEU A 95 -2.18 11.54 5.22
C LEU A 95 -2.74 10.20 5.73
N GLY A 96 -2.82 9.22 4.84
CA GLY A 96 -3.24 7.87 5.17
C GLY A 96 -3.20 6.95 3.96
N LEU A 97 -3.36 5.66 4.22
CA LEU A 97 -3.50 4.63 3.20
C LEU A 97 -4.49 3.55 3.64
N THR A 98 -5.13 2.94 2.66
CA THR A 98 -5.98 1.76 2.81
C THR A 98 -5.53 0.72 1.80
N LYS A 99 -5.33 -0.52 2.25
CA LYS A 99 -5.02 -1.67 1.40
C LYS A 99 -6.07 -2.74 1.64
N HIS A 100 -6.85 -3.02 0.62
CA HIS A 100 -7.69 -4.20 0.54
C HIS A 100 -6.93 -5.26 -0.26
N SER A 101 -6.51 -6.33 0.40
CA SER A 101 -5.76 -7.42 -0.23
C SER A 101 -6.53 -8.72 -0.22
N GLU A 102 -6.63 -9.34 -1.38
CA GLU A 102 -7.11 -10.70 -1.56
C GLU A 102 -6.02 -11.50 -2.26
N GLU A 103 -5.23 -12.21 -1.47
CA GLU A 103 -4.02 -12.91 -1.90
C GLU A 103 -4.15 -14.39 -1.50
N GLY A 104 -4.58 -15.23 -2.45
CA GLY A 104 -4.85 -16.65 -2.23
C GLY A 104 -5.77 -16.88 -1.03
N PRO A 105 -5.31 -17.57 0.05
CA PRO A 105 -6.11 -17.78 1.24
C PRO A 105 -6.16 -16.57 2.18
N HIS A 106 -5.38 -15.51 1.95
CA HIS A 106 -5.31 -14.35 2.81
C HIS A 106 -6.22 -13.24 2.28
N LYS A 107 -7.17 -12.79 3.09
CA LYS A 107 -7.99 -11.61 2.76
C LYS A 107 -7.94 -10.63 3.92
N ARG A 108 -7.46 -9.42 3.67
CA ARG A 108 -7.15 -8.45 4.71
C ARG A 108 -7.43 -7.02 4.27
N GLU A 109 -8.02 -6.26 5.18
CA GLU A 109 -8.06 -4.80 5.12
C GLU A 109 -6.95 -4.26 6.02
N THR A 110 -6.14 -3.34 5.52
CA THR A 110 -5.14 -2.62 6.31
C THR A 110 -5.35 -1.14 6.11
N GLN A 111 -5.45 -0.38 7.20
CA GLN A 111 -5.54 1.07 7.18
C GLN A 111 -4.41 1.67 8.01
N VAL A 112 -3.74 2.68 7.48
CA VAL A 112 -2.76 3.49 8.22
C VAL A 112 -3.17 4.96 8.16
N THR A 113 -3.12 5.63 9.29
CA THR A 113 -3.34 7.09 9.38
C THR A 113 -2.16 7.72 10.09
N PHE A 114 -1.69 8.86 9.58
CA PHE A 114 -0.52 9.56 10.12
C PHE A 114 -0.94 10.79 10.95
N ASP A 115 -0.58 10.79 12.23
CA ASP A 115 -0.74 11.93 13.15
C ASP A 115 0.62 12.59 13.35
N TYR A 116 0.95 13.52 12.46
CA TYR A 116 2.20 14.27 12.50
C TYR A 116 2.38 15.11 13.77
N PRO A 117 1.37 15.85 14.28
CA PRO A 117 1.49 16.56 15.55
C PRO A 117 1.90 15.65 16.72
N LYS A 118 1.38 14.42 16.77
CA LYS A 118 1.76 13.43 17.80
C LYS A 118 2.96 12.58 17.43
N ARG A 119 3.52 12.73 16.22
CA ARG A 119 4.60 11.91 15.65
C ARG A 119 4.29 10.41 15.72
N LYS A 120 3.05 10.04 15.38
CA LYS A 120 2.57 8.66 15.45
C LYS A 120 1.84 8.28 14.18
N SER A 121 1.83 6.99 13.89
CA SER A 121 0.91 6.37 12.94
C SER A 121 -0.02 5.42 13.68
N LEU A 122 -1.27 5.34 13.23
CA LEU A 122 -2.24 4.35 13.68
C LEU A 122 -2.38 3.30 12.58
N LEU A 123 -2.06 2.05 12.90
CA LEU A 123 -2.27 0.89 12.03
C LEU A 123 -3.53 0.17 12.50
N GLN A 124 -4.41 -0.16 11.57
CA GLN A 124 -5.58 -0.99 11.84
C GLN A 124 -5.64 -2.07 10.78
N GLU A 125 -5.85 -3.31 11.21
CA GLU A 125 -5.85 -4.45 10.31
C GLU A 125 -7.05 -5.33 10.62
N LYS A 126 -7.81 -5.70 9.59
CA LYS A 126 -8.98 -6.56 9.69
C LYS A 126 -8.81 -7.78 8.80
N ASN A 127 -8.95 -8.98 9.37
CA ASN A 127 -9.07 -10.20 8.59
C ASN A 127 -10.48 -10.25 7.98
N LEU A 128 -10.57 -10.27 6.66
CA LEU A 128 -11.86 -10.23 5.96
C LEU A 128 -12.59 -11.57 5.98
N LYS A 129 -11.90 -12.67 6.29
CA LYS A 129 -12.51 -14.00 6.44
C LYS A 129 -13.09 -14.21 7.84
N THR A 130 -12.36 -13.83 8.89
CA THR A 130 -12.77 -14.06 10.29
C THR A 130 -13.43 -12.85 10.93
N GLY A 131 -13.26 -11.65 10.36
CA GLY A 131 -13.72 -10.38 10.92
C GLY A 131 -12.83 -9.85 12.06
N GLU A 132 -11.82 -10.59 12.49
CA GLU A 132 -10.91 -10.21 13.57
C GLU A 132 -10.16 -8.91 13.22
N THR A 133 -10.09 -7.99 14.18
CA THR A 133 -9.43 -6.69 14.03
C THR A 133 -8.26 -6.57 14.99
N LYS A 134 -7.16 -5.99 14.52
CA LYS A 134 -5.95 -5.67 15.28
C LYS A 134 -5.62 -4.18 15.12
N GLN A 135 -5.17 -3.55 16.20
CA GLN A 135 -4.68 -2.17 16.24
C GLN A 135 -3.25 -2.15 16.77
#